data_AF-A0A3S4U9I2-F1
#
_entry.id   AF-A0A3S4U9I2-F1
#
_cell.length_a   1.000
_cell.length_b   1.000
_cell.length_c   1.000
_cell.angle_alpha   90.00
_cell.angle_beta   90.00
_cell.angle_gamma   90.00
#
_symmetry.space_group_name_H-M   'P 1'
#
loop_
_entity.id
_entity.type
_entity.pdbx_description
1 polymer ?
#
loop_
_entity_poly.entity_id
_entity_poly.type
_entity_poly.pdbx_seq_one_letter_code
_entity_poly.pdbx_strand_id
1 'polypeptide(L)'
;MPLKLVHINKCPILAPAKTLLPENAERLGIDRQLCLENLAKLRASFDIREKVVDIFSEERQFEQSDNVETELYNGFFSNADKNNMSILRQLPAEKLVEHGLAFEDKRIPSLLFHYRARNFYKTLTRAEQIKWQKYRQRKLEQSLSDFENSLRKLSDDNANNPEKLFLLQQVYEYGVKLLD
;
A
#
# COMPACT_ATOMS: atom_id res chain seq x y z
N MET A 1 2.20 -10.91 23.61
CA MET A 1 3.61 -11.18 23.28
C MET A 1 4.35 -9.87 23.06
N PRO A 2 5.39 -9.53 23.85
CA PRO A 2 6.16 -8.29 23.70
C PRO A 2 7.21 -8.39 22.57
N LEU A 3 6.78 -8.72 21.35
CA LEU A 3 7.63 -8.82 20.16
C LEU A 3 7.23 -7.76 19.15
N LYS A 4 8.22 -7.15 18.49
CA LYS A 4 8.01 -6.14 17.44
C LYS A 4 9.13 -6.22 16.40
N LEU A 5 8.76 -6.15 15.12
CA LEU A 5 9.71 -6.02 14.02
C LEU A 5 10.28 -4.60 13.96
N VAL A 6 11.59 -4.50 13.79
CA VAL A 6 12.29 -3.23 13.50
C VAL A 6 12.72 -3.27 12.04
N HIS A 7 12.04 -2.51 11.18
CA HIS A 7 12.36 -2.44 9.76
C HIS A 7 13.51 -1.46 9.51
N ILE A 8 14.71 -1.97 9.29
CA ILE A 8 15.94 -1.16 9.11
C ILE A 8 15.88 -0.20 7.91
N ASN A 9 15.08 -0.53 6.90
CA ASN A 9 14.86 0.30 5.71
C ASN A 9 13.74 1.35 5.89
N LYS A 10 13.16 1.48 7.09
CA LYS A 10 12.12 2.46 7.42
C LYS A 10 12.59 3.46 8.49
N CYS A 11 13.87 3.83 8.41
CA CYS A 11 14.52 4.84 9.27
C CYS A 11 14.18 4.70 10.77
N PRO A 12 14.38 3.53 11.40
CA PRO A 12 14.05 3.36 12.80
C PRO A 12 15.04 4.14 13.69
N ILE A 13 14.54 4.75 14.75
CA ILE A 13 15.38 5.41 15.75
C ILE A 13 15.94 4.32 16.68
N LEU A 14 17.24 4.06 16.55
CA LEU A 14 17.98 3.13 17.39
C LEU A 14 19.16 3.87 17.99
N ALA A 15 19.33 3.74 19.31
CA ALA A 15 20.45 4.32 20.03
C ALA A 15 20.98 3.32 21.06
N PRO A 16 22.26 3.41 21.44
CA PRO A 16 22.80 2.65 22.55
C PRO A 16 21.99 2.87 23.83
N ALA A 17 21.90 1.86 24.70
CA ALA A 17 21.13 1.96 25.95
C ALA A 17 21.54 3.17 26.83
N LYS A 18 22.83 3.54 26.80
CA LYS A 18 23.37 4.70 27.53
C LYS A 18 22.83 6.06 27.07
N THR A 19 22.21 6.13 25.89
CA THR A 19 21.55 7.35 25.39
C THR A 19 20.31 7.69 26.22
N LEU A 20 19.67 6.70 26.84
CA LEU A 20 18.59 6.92 27.80
C LEU A 20 19.17 7.11 29.21
N LEU A 21 19.35 8.38 29.62
CA LEU A 21 19.84 8.74 30.95
C LEU A 21 18.82 8.37 32.05
N PRO A 22 19.25 8.14 33.31
CA PRO A 22 18.37 7.76 34.41
C PRO A 22 17.21 8.75 34.63
N GLU A 23 17.50 10.05 34.63
CA GLU A 23 16.51 11.13 34.74
C GLU A 23 15.44 11.09 33.63
N ASN A 24 15.84 10.73 32.40
CA ASN A 24 14.92 10.61 31.28
C ASN A 24 14.08 9.34 31.36
N ALA A 25 14.64 8.24 31.88
CA ALA A 25 13.88 7.02 32.11
C ALA A 25 12.80 7.23 33.17
N GLU A 26 13.12 7.90 34.28
CA GLU A 26 12.16 8.26 35.34
C GLU A 26 11.06 9.17 34.80
N ARG A 27 11.43 10.24 34.08
CA ARG A 27 10.48 11.15 33.42
C ARG A 27 9.53 10.44 32.44
N LEU A 28 10.00 9.40 31.76
CA LEU A 28 9.22 8.61 30.80
C LEU A 28 8.49 7.41 31.44
N GLY A 29 8.66 7.18 32.75
CA GLY A 29 8.07 6.03 33.45
C GLY A 29 8.65 4.68 33.03
N ILE A 30 9.91 4.65 32.58
CA ILE A 30 10.59 3.43 32.14
C ILE A 30 11.36 2.81 33.32
N ASP A 31 10.90 1.66 33.79
CA ASP A 31 11.60 0.87 34.81
C ASP A 31 12.84 0.19 34.24
N ARG A 32 14.00 0.80 34.48
CA ARG A 32 15.30 0.29 34.01
C ARG A 32 15.69 -1.01 34.68
N GLN A 33 15.32 -1.21 35.94
CA GLN A 33 15.69 -2.41 36.70
C GLN A 33 14.93 -3.61 36.14
N LEU A 34 13.63 -3.46 35.90
CA LEU A 34 12.81 -4.47 35.24
C LEU A 34 13.32 -4.81 33.83
N CYS A 35 13.76 -3.83 33.04
CA CYS A 35 14.37 -4.07 31.73
C CYS A 35 15.64 -4.93 31.84
N LEU A 36 16.52 -4.65 32.82
CA LEU A 36 17.75 -5.41 33.04
C LEU A 36 17.48 -6.85 33.51
N GLU A 37 16.51 -7.04 34.40
CA GLU A 37 16.07 -8.37 34.85
C GLU A 37 15.53 -9.20 33.68
N ASN A 38 14.71 -8.60 32.82
CA ASN A 38 14.21 -9.27 31.62
C ASN A 38 15.33 -9.58 30.62
N LEU A 39 16.30 -8.68 30.45
CA LEU A 39 17.48 -8.94 29.61
C LEU A 39 18.29 -10.14 30.14
N ALA A 40 18.46 -10.26 31.46
CA ALA A 40 19.15 -11.40 32.08
C ALA A 40 18.41 -12.72 31.81
N LYS A 41 17.08 -12.72 31.98
CA LYS A 41 16.23 -13.89 31.67
C LYS A 41 16.33 -14.29 30.19
N LEU A 42 16.27 -13.32 29.28
CA LEU A 42 16.39 -13.56 27.84
C LEU A 42 17.76 -14.11 27.44
N ARG A 43 18.85 -13.64 28.08
CA ARG A 43 20.20 -14.14 27.83
C ARG A 43 20.43 -15.56 28.38
N ALA A 44 19.73 -15.92 29.45
CA ALA A 44 19.83 -17.25 30.05
C ALA A 44 19.00 -18.32 29.32
N SER A 45 18.05 -17.92 28.47
CA SER A 45 17.25 -18.83 27.65
C SER A 45 17.99 -19.19 26.36
N PHE A 46 18.09 -20.49 26.09
CA PHE A 46 18.73 -21.03 24.89
C PHE A 46 17.76 -21.16 23.71
N ASP A 47 16.46 -21.29 23.99
CA ASP A 47 15.41 -21.66 23.04
C ASP A 47 14.56 -20.46 22.55
N ILE A 48 14.63 -19.31 23.22
CA ILE A 48 13.78 -18.15 22.87
C ILE A 48 14.02 -17.65 21.44
N ARG A 49 15.26 -17.76 20.93
CA ARG A 49 15.59 -17.34 19.57
C ARG A 49 14.84 -18.18 18.54
N GLU A 50 14.86 -19.50 18.69
CA GLU A 50 14.21 -20.44 17.77
C GLU A 50 12.70 -20.20 17.77
N LYS A 51 12.09 -20.12 18.96
CA LYS A 51 10.65 -19.81 19.10
C LYS A 51 10.24 -18.50 18.42
N VAL A 52 11.07 -17.46 18.51
CA VAL A 52 10.79 -16.18 17.84
C VAL A 52 10.90 -16.31 16.33
N VAL A 53 11.91 -17.03 15.83
CA VAL A 53 12.06 -17.28 14.39
C VAL A 53 10.87 -18.06 13.85
N ASP A 54 10.40 -19.08 14.55
CA ASP A 54 9.25 -19.89 14.15
C ASP A 54 7.98 -19.04 14.02
N ILE A 55 7.71 -18.18 15.01
CA ILE A 55 6.55 -17.26 14.99
C ILE A 55 6.54 -16.35 13.75
N PHE A 56 7.71 -15.89 13.30
CA PHE A 56 7.81 -14.99 12.15
C PHE A 56 8.03 -15.72 10.82
N SER A 57 8.19 -17.05 10.83
CA SER A 57 8.31 -17.88 9.64
C SER A 57 6.95 -18.26 9.06
N GLU A 58 5.87 -18.08 9.81
CA GLU A 58 4.50 -18.26 9.30
C GLU A 58 4.18 -17.23 8.21
N GLU A 59 4.02 -17.72 6.97
CA GLU A 59 3.55 -16.88 5.87
C GLU A 59 2.10 -16.47 6.10
N ARG A 60 1.87 -15.17 6.28
CA ARG A 60 0.52 -14.62 6.26
C ARG A 60 -0.05 -14.76 4.86
N GLN A 61 -1.04 -15.63 4.72
CA GLN A 61 -1.85 -15.70 3.52
C GLN A 61 -2.83 -14.52 3.52
N PHE A 62 -2.66 -13.62 2.57
CA PHE A 62 -3.64 -12.59 2.27
C PHE A 62 -4.53 -13.07 1.13
N GLU A 63 -5.77 -12.61 1.12
CA GLU A 63 -6.65 -12.85 -0.02
C GLU A 63 -6.03 -12.25 -1.28
N GLN A 64 -6.03 -13.03 -2.37
CA GLN A 64 -5.59 -12.54 -3.66
C GLN A 64 -6.56 -11.45 -4.12
N SER A 65 -6.02 -10.28 -4.46
CA SER A 65 -6.82 -9.21 -5.04
C SER A 65 -6.94 -9.40 -6.55
N ASP A 66 -8.15 -9.19 -7.07
CA ASP A 66 -8.38 -9.05 -8.52
C ASP A 66 -7.65 -7.81 -9.12
N ASN A 67 -7.13 -6.91 -8.28
CA ASN A 67 -6.46 -5.69 -8.70
C ASN A 67 -4.93 -5.84 -8.63
N VAL A 68 -4.32 -6.00 -9.81
CA VAL A 68 -2.85 -6.08 -9.99
C VAL A 68 -2.08 -4.91 -9.34
N GLU A 69 -2.72 -3.75 -9.16
CA GLU A 69 -2.09 -2.57 -8.54
C GLU A 69 -1.86 -2.71 -7.03
N THR A 70 -2.48 -3.72 -6.41
CA THR A 70 -2.26 -4.05 -5.00
C THR A 70 -1.07 -5.01 -4.81
N GLU A 71 -0.51 -5.53 -5.90
CA GLU A 71 0.52 -6.56 -5.88
C GLU A 71 1.95 -6.00 -5.79
N LEU A 72 2.15 -4.76 -5.34
CA LEU A 72 3.48 -4.14 -5.27
C LEU A 72 4.49 -4.98 -4.48
N TYR A 73 4.04 -5.62 -3.40
CA TYR A 73 4.89 -6.43 -2.52
C TYR A 73 4.90 -7.92 -2.89
N ASN A 74 4.28 -8.30 -4.01
CA ASN A 74 4.19 -9.69 -4.49
C ASN A 74 5.49 -10.16 -5.18
N GLY A 75 6.64 -9.67 -4.72
CA GLY A 75 7.96 -9.95 -5.27
C GLY A 75 8.57 -8.79 -6.07
N PHE A 76 9.89 -8.84 -6.20
CA PHE A 76 10.67 -7.88 -7.00
C PHE A 76 10.72 -8.30 -8.46
N PHE A 77 10.68 -7.32 -9.37
CA PHE A 77 10.89 -7.57 -10.80
C PHE A 77 12.34 -8.00 -11.11
N SER A 78 12.50 -8.85 -12.12
CA SER A 78 13.81 -9.27 -12.62
C SER A 78 14.57 -8.10 -13.25
N ASN A 79 15.89 -8.22 -13.39
CA ASN A 79 16.69 -7.17 -14.04
C ASN A 79 16.32 -7.00 -15.52
N ALA A 80 15.94 -8.09 -16.20
CA ALA A 80 15.44 -8.06 -17.57
C ALA A 80 14.13 -7.26 -17.66
N ASP A 81 13.17 -7.54 -16.78
CA ASP A 81 11.90 -6.82 -16.72
C ASP A 81 12.10 -5.33 -16.38
N LYS A 82 13.02 -5.00 -15.47
CA LYS A 82 13.37 -3.60 -15.14
C LYS A 82 13.93 -2.85 -16.35
N ASN A 83 14.83 -3.48 -17.10
CA ASN A 83 15.40 -2.91 -18.32
C ASN A 83 14.31 -2.69 -19.39
N ASN A 84 13.45 -3.70 -19.62
CA ASN A 84 12.34 -3.60 -20.57
C ASN A 84 11.34 -2.52 -20.16
N MET A 85 10.98 -2.41 -18.87
CA MET A 85 10.14 -1.32 -18.38
C MET A 85 10.79 0.05 -18.56
N SER A 86 12.12 0.14 -18.48
CA SER A 86 12.84 1.40 -18.74
C SER A 86 12.76 1.82 -20.20
N ILE A 87 12.93 0.88 -21.14
CA ILE A 87 12.74 1.11 -22.58
C ILE A 87 11.29 1.51 -22.85
N LEU A 88 10.33 0.79 -22.27
CA LEU A 88 8.91 1.04 -22.44
C LEU A 88 8.50 2.48 -22.07
N ARG A 89 9.05 3.02 -20.98
CA ARG A 89 8.79 4.41 -20.54
C ARG A 89 9.30 5.49 -21.51
N GLN A 90 10.23 5.15 -22.40
CA GLN A 90 10.76 6.07 -23.41
C GLN A 90 9.97 6.04 -24.72
N LEU A 91 9.09 5.04 -24.91
CA LEU A 91 8.28 4.93 -26.11
C LEU A 91 7.15 5.99 -26.12
N PRO A 92 6.80 6.52 -27.30
CA PRO A 92 5.58 7.29 -27.48
C PRO A 92 4.34 6.48 -27.08
N ALA A 93 3.28 7.16 -26.63
CA ALA A 93 2.07 6.52 -26.13
C ALA A 93 1.43 5.56 -27.15
N GLU A 94 1.49 5.92 -28.43
CA GLU A 94 0.96 5.15 -29.56
C GLU A 94 1.73 3.84 -29.76
N LYS A 95 3.00 3.77 -29.34
CA LYS A 95 3.87 2.60 -29.46
C LYS A 95 3.86 1.71 -28.22
N LEU A 96 3.13 2.07 -27.17
CA LEU A 96 3.02 1.26 -25.95
C LEU A 96 2.23 -0.04 -26.16
N VAL A 97 1.39 -0.15 -27.21
CA VAL A 97 0.71 -1.41 -27.57
C VAL A 97 1.68 -2.36 -28.27
N GLU A 98 2.39 -1.83 -29.25
CA GLU A 98 3.27 -2.59 -30.15
C GLU A 98 4.74 -2.48 -29.69
N HIS A 99 4.95 -2.56 -28.37
CA HIS A 99 6.27 -2.34 -27.77
C HIS A 99 7.27 -3.46 -28.11
N GLY A 100 6.80 -4.66 -28.45
CA GLY A 100 7.64 -5.79 -28.87
C GLY A 100 8.56 -6.36 -27.78
N LEU A 101 8.33 -5.99 -26.51
CA LEU A 101 9.12 -6.45 -25.36
C LEU A 101 8.47 -7.67 -24.73
N ALA A 102 9.28 -8.60 -24.24
CA ALA A 102 8.81 -9.72 -23.42
C ALA A 102 8.96 -9.41 -21.94
N PHE A 103 8.00 -9.83 -21.12
CA PHE A 103 8.04 -9.70 -19.68
C PHE A 103 7.88 -11.07 -19.02
N GLU A 104 8.73 -11.36 -18.04
CA GLU A 104 8.66 -12.60 -17.26
C GLU A 104 7.56 -12.48 -16.19
N ASP A 105 7.48 -11.31 -15.56
CA ASP A 105 6.49 -11.03 -14.52
C ASP A 105 5.09 -10.80 -15.11
N LYS A 106 4.15 -11.66 -14.70
CA LYS A 106 2.76 -11.68 -15.16
C LYS A 106 1.98 -10.42 -14.78
N ARG A 107 2.45 -9.63 -13.81
CA ARG A 107 1.81 -8.37 -13.40
C ARG A 107 1.98 -7.28 -14.45
N ILE A 108 3.10 -7.28 -15.18
CA ILE A 108 3.48 -6.17 -16.07
C ILE A 108 2.47 -5.93 -17.21
N PRO A 109 1.98 -6.93 -17.95
CA PRO A 109 0.98 -6.70 -19.00
C PRO A 109 -0.31 -6.04 -18.48
N SER A 110 -0.79 -6.46 -17.31
CA SER A 110 -1.99 -5.88 -16.67
C SER A 110 -1.72 -4.46 -16.16
N LEU A 111 -0.56 -4.22 -15.54
CA LEU A 111 -0.12 -2.87 -15.13
C LEU A 111 0.01 -1.92 -16.32
N LEU A 112 0.56 -2.40 -17.44
CA LEU A 112 0.70 -1.62 -18.67
C LEU A 112 -0.67 -1.25 -19.26
N PHE A 113 -1.62 -2.19 -19.25
CA PHE A 113 -2.99 -1.91 -19.68
C PHE A 113 -3.64 -0.82 -18.82
N HIS A 114 -3.54 -0.90 -17.48
CA HIS A 114 -4.06 0.14 -16.59
C HIS A 114 -3.36 1.49 -16.78
N TYR A 115 -2.03 1.48 -16.96
CA TYR A 115 -1.25 2.68 -17.23
C TYR A 115 -1.73 3.38 -18.51
N ARG A 116 -1.86 2.64 -19.62
CA ARG A 116 -2.40 3.17 -20.87
C ARG A 116 -3.84 3.66 -20.72
N ALA A 117 -4.69 2.90 -20.05
CA ALA A 117 -6.10 3.24 -19.93
C ALA A 117 -6.35 4.52 -19.11
N ARG A 118 -5.50 4.79 -18.11
CA ARG A 118 -5.57 6.01 -17.28
C ARG A 118 -4.96 7.23 -17.95
N ASN A 119 -3.79 7.07 -18.57
CA ASN A 119 -2.99 8.21 -19.04
C ASN A 119 -3.19 8.50 -20.53
N PHE A 120 -3.52 7.48 -21.32
CA PHE A 120 -3.55 7.53 -22.78
C PHE A 120 -4.81 6.85 -23.34
N TYR A 121 -5.98 7.12 -22.77
CA TYR A 121 -7.25 6.45 -23.12
C TYR A 121 -7.56 6.44 -24.63
N LYS A 122 -7.16 7.51 -25.35
CA LYS A 122 -7.34 7.63 -26.81
C LYS A 122 -6.54 6.60 -27.62
N THR A 123 -5.48 6.03 -27.04
CA THR A 123 -4.65 4.98 -27.66
C THR A 123 -5.21 3.57 -27.47
N LEU A 124 -6.31 3.42 -26.71
CA LEU A 124 -6.97 2.15 -26.53
C LEU A 124 -7.81 1.79 -27.76
N THR A 125 -7.74 0.52 -28.17
CA THR A 125 -8.68 -0.04 -29.14
C THR A 125 -10.11 -0.05 -28.58
N ARG A 126 -11.12 -0.20 -29.45
CA ARG A 126 -12.53 -0.26 -29.01
C ARG A 126 -12.78 -1.39 -27.99
N ALA A 127 -12.16 -2.55 -28.18
CA ALA A 127 -12.27 -3.68 -27.27
C ALA A 127 -11.63 -3.36 -25.89
N GLU A 128 -10.46 -2.73 -25.90
CA GLU A 128 -9.77 -2.28 -24.68
C GLU A 128 -10.57 -1.21 -23.92
N GLN A 129 -11.19 -0.27 -24.63
CA GLN A 129 -12.08 0.73 -24.01
C GLN A 129 -13.25 0.05 -23.31
N ILE A 130 -13.94 -0.89 -23.97
CA ILE A 130 -15.06 -1.64 -23.36
C ILE A 130 -14.58 -2.40 -22.12
N LYS A 131 -13.42 -3.07 -22.20
CA LYS A 131 -12.82 -3.78 -21.07
C LYS A 131 -12.53 -2.82 -19.90
N TRP A 132 -11.97 -1.64 -20.18
CA TRP A 132 -11.68 -0.63 -19.16
C TRP A 132 -12.94 -0.05 -18.53
N GLN A 133 -13.98 0.23 -19.32
CA GLN A 133 -15.26 0.74 -18.81
C GLN A 133 -15.91 -0.27 -17.87
N LYS A 134 -15.94 -1.57 -18.23
CA LYS A 134 -16.44 -2.63 -17.34
C LYS A 134 -15.66 -2.71 -16.03
N TYR A 135 -14.32 -2.61 -16.11
CA TYR A 135 -13.47 -2.59 -14.92
C TYR A 135 -13.77 -1.37 -14.02
N ARG A 136 -13.89 -0.16 -14.60
CA ARG A 136 -14.25 1.06 -13.87
C ARG A 136 -15.60 0.94 -13.18
N GLN A 137 -16.62 0.52 -13.91
CA GLN A 137 -17.98 0.38 -13.42
C GLN A 137 -18.03 -0.58 -12.22
N ARG A 138 -17.51 -1.81 -12.38
CA ARG A 138 -17.47 -2.81 -11.30
C ARG A 138 -16.76 -2.26 -10.05
N LYS A 139 -15.65 -1.55 -10.23
CA LYS A 139 -14.89 -0.98 -9.11
C LYS A 139 -15.65 0.14 -8.40
N LEU A 140 -16.33 1.01 -9.14
CA LEU A 140 -17.12 2.11 -8.57
C LEU A 140 -18.36 1.58 -7.84
N GLU A 141 -19.11 0.65 -8.46
CA GLU A 141 -20.30 0.03 -7.87
C GLU A 141 -20.00 -0.65 -6.53
N GLN A 142 -18.87 -1.37 -6.43
CA GLN A 142 -18.43 -2.00 -5.19
C GLN A 142 -18.19 -1.00 -4.04
N SER A 143 -17.83 0.25 -4.37
CA SER A 143 -17.49 1.29 -3.39
C SER A 143 -18.61 2.30 -3.13
N LEU A 144 -19.72 2.23 -3.88
CA LEU A 144 -20.73 3.29 -3.90
C LEU A 144 -21.44 3.45 -2.54
N SER A 145 -21.85 2.34 -1.94
CA SER A 145 -22.55 2.38 -0.65
C SER A 145 -21.67 2.95 0.47
N ASP A 146 -20.41 2.53 0.53
CA ASP A 146 -19.45 3.04 1.52
C ASP A 146 -19.14 4.52 1.32
N PHE A 147 -19.08 4.97 0.06
CA PHE A 147 -18.88 6.37 -0.30
C PHE A 147 -20.05 7.24 0.16
N GLU A 148 -21.29 6.84 -0.13
CA GLU A 148 -22.50 7.56 0.28
C GLU A 148 -22.63 7.64 1.80
N ASN A 149 -22.39 6.52 2.49
CA ASN A 149 -22.41 6.46 3.96
C ASN A 149 -21.35 7.39 4.57
N SER A 150 -20.14 7.41 4.00
CA SER A 150 -19.06 8.28 4.46
C SER A 150 -19.36 9.76 4.22
N LEU A 151 -19.92 10.12 3.06
CA LEU A 151 -20.34 11.49 2.75
C LEU A 151 -21.42 11.98 3.70
N ARG A 152 -22.42 11.15 3.97
CA ARG A 152 -23.51 11.49 4.90
C ARG A 152 -22.97 11.73 6.30
N LYS A 153 -22.18 10.79 6.82
CA LYS A 153 -21.56 10.91 8.14
C LYS A 153 -20.71 12.18 8.26
N LEU A 154 -19.86 12.45 7.26
CA LEU A 154 -19.01 13.64 7.27
C LEU A 154 -19.81 14.94 7.17
N SER A 155 -20.94 14.93 6.46
CA SER A 155 -21.85 16.09 6.41
C SER A 155 -22.47 16.37 7.77
N ASP A 156 -22.93 15.33 8.47
CA ASP A 156 -23.50 15.46 9.81
C ASP A 156 -22.45 15.94 10.83
N ASP A 157 -21.26 15.33 10.82
CA ASP A 157 -20.15 15.68 11.73
C ASP A 157 -19.63 17.12 11.52
N ASN A 158 -19.83 17.68 10.32
CA ASN A 158 -19.32 19.01 9.95
C ASN A 158 -20.45 20.01 9.62
N ALA A 159 -21.66 19.79 10.12
CA ALA A 159 -22.83 20.62 9.84
C ALA A 159 -22.63 22.12 10.11
N ASN A 160 -21.75 22.47 11.06
CA ASN A 160 -21.43 23.85 11.43
C ASN A 160 -20.18 24.41 10.72
N ASN A 161 -19.60 23.70 9.75
CA ASN A 161 -18.43 24.13 9.00
C ASN A 161 -18.76 24.31 7.50
N PRO A 162 -19.10 25.54 7.06
CA PRO A 162 -19.50 25.82 5.69
C PRO A 162 -18.46 25.45 4.63
N GLU A 163 -17.16 25.62 4.93
CA GLU A 163 -16.07 25.27 4.01
C GLU A 163 -16.02 23.76 3.74
N LYS A 164 -16.15 22.95 4.80
CA LYS A 164 -16.17 21.49 4.65
C LYS A 164 -17.42 21.00 3.94
N LEU A 165 -18.58 21.60 4.21
CA LEU A 165 -19.81 21.25 3.49
C LEU A 165 -19.71 21.56 1.99
N PHE A 166 -19.07 22.68 1.63
CA PHE A 166 -18.79 23.01 0.23
C PHE A 166 -17.87 21.97 -0.43
N LEU A 167 -16.80 21.53 0.24
CA LEU A 167 -15.93 20.47 -0.27
C LEU A 167 -16.67 19.14 -0.43
N LEU A 168 -17.51 18.76 0.53
CA LEU A 168 -18.32 17.54 0.45
C LEU A 168 -19.30 17.58 -0.72
N GLN A 169 -19.90 18.74 -1.01
CA GLN A 169 -20.71 18.95 -2.20
C GLN A 169 -19.89 18.74 -3.48
N GLN A 170 -18.69 19.32 -3.57
CA GLN A 170 -17.82 19.14 -4.75
C GLN A 170 -17.43 17.66 -4.95
N VAL A 171 -17.15 16.94 -3.87
CA VAL A 171 -16.84 15.50 -3.93
C VAL A 171 -18.05 14.70 -4.41
N TYR A 172 -19.25 15.02 -3.93
CA TYR A 172 -20.49 14.40 -4.39
C TYR A 172 -20.73 14.65 -5.89
N GLU A 173 -20.64 15.91 -6.33
CA GLU A 173 -20.81 16.28 -7.75
C GLU A 173 -19.80 15.58 -8.66
N TYR A 174 -18.57 15.39 -8.19
CA TYR A 174 -17.56 14.62 -8.91
C TYR A 174 -17.92 13.14 -8.98
N GLY A 175 -18.45 12.55 -7.89
CA GLY A 175 -18.92 11.17 -7.85
C GLY A 175 -20.02 10.89 -8.87
N VAL A 176 -21.03 11.77 -8.96
CA VAL A 176 -22.12 11.65 -9.94
C VAL A 176 -21.58 11.66 -11.37
N LYS A 177 -20.70 12.63 -11.70
CA LYS A 177 -20.08 12.73 -13.03
C LYS A 177 -19.23 11.52 -13.43
N LEU A 178 -18.78 10.71 -12.47
CA LEU A 178 -17.99 9.51 -12.76
C LEU A 178 -18.84 8.28 -13.07
N LEU A 179 -20.10 8.28 -12.63
CA LEU A 179 -21.08 7.21 -12.84
C LEU A 179 -21.89 7.41 -14.13
N ASP A 180 -22.04 8.66 -14.58
CA ASP A 180 -22.54 9.03 -15.92
C ASP A 180 -21.55 8.63 -17.04
#